data_AF-A0A160N5S6-F1
#
_entry.id   AF-A0A160N5S6-F1
#
_cell.length_a   1.000
_cell.length_b   1.000
_cell.length_c   1.000
_cell.angle_alpha   90.00
_cell.angle_beta   90.00
_cell.angle_gamma   90.00
#
_symmetry.space_group_name_H-M   'P 1'
#
loop_
_entity.id
_entity.type
_entity.pdbx_description
1 polymer ?
#
loop_
_entity_poly.entity_id
_entity_poly.type
_entity_poly.pdbx_seq_one_letter_code
_entity_poly.pdbx_strand_id
1 'polypeptide(L)'
;MVTLAVLVMVVGFLWLAASLVGFVFKLAFAVVGGVIGLMAGLLGLLVGALALLLVAPVVLLALLPVMLPVLALGGLVWLVVRASRRPTPVPVNAGR
;
A
#
# COMPACT_ATOMS: atom_id res chain seq x y z
N MET A 1 -10.11 48.66 39.35
CA MET A 1 -9.09 47.96 38.52
C MET A 1 -8.81 46.53 39.00
N VAL A 2 -8.60 46.30 40.31
CA VAL A 2 -8.36 44.96 40.87
C VAL A 2 -9.47 43.96 40.55
N THR A 3 -10.74 44.34 40.68
CA THR A 3 -11.87 43.45 40.38
C THR A 3 -11.85 42.93 38.94
N LEU A 4 -11.55 43.80 37.96
CA LEU A 4 -11.40 43.40 36.57
C LEU A 4 -10.18 42.49 36.35
N ALA A 5 -9.06 42.77 37.02
CA ALA A 5 -7.88 41.91 36.94
C ALA A 5 -8.15 40.49 37.48
N VAL A 6 -8.86 40.38 38.61
CA VAL A 6 -9.27 39.09 39.17
C VAL A 6 -10.22 38.36 38.22
N LEU A 7 -11.18 39.07 37.62
CA LEU A 7 -12.14 38.50 36.69
C LEU A 7 -11.45 37.97 35.43
N VAL A 8 -10.49 38.71 34.87
CA VAL A 8 -9.66 38.28 33.75
C VAL A 8 -8.83 37.05 34.13
N MET A 9 -8.27 37.00 35.33
CA MET A 9 -7.48 35.86 35.79
C MET A 9 -8.32 34.58 35.91
N VAL A 10 -9.51 34.69 36.49
CA VAL A 10 -10.46 33.56 36.62
C VAL A 10 -10.92 33.09 35.25
N VAL A 11 -11.38 34.00 34.38
CA VAL A 11 -11.82 33.64 33.03
C VAL A 11 -10.68 33.05 32.20
N GLY A 12 -9.49 33.64 32.28
CA GLY A 12 -8.30 33.13 31.60
C GLY A 12 -7.93 31.72 32.05
N PHE A 13 -7.99 31.46 33.36
CA PHE A 13 -7.73 30.13 33.91
C PHE A 13 -8.77 29.10 33.45
N LEU A 14 -10.06 29.43 33.54
CA LEU A 14 -11.12 28.53 33.05
C LEU A 14 -11.00 28.26 31.55
N TRP A 15 -10.66 29.28 30.76
CA TRP A 15 -10.46 29.15 29.32
C TRP A 15 -9.26 28.25 28.99
N LEU A 16 -8.13 28.43 29.69
CA LEU A 16 -6.95 27.57 29.53
C LEU A 16 -7.26 26.13 29.91
N ALA A 17 -7.94 25.92 31.05
CA ALA A 17 -8.31 24.60 31.53
C ALA A 17 -9.24 23.88 30.53
N ALA A 18 -10.28 24.56 30.05
CA ALA A 18 -11.18 24.01 29.04
C ALA A 18 -10.45 23.70 27.72
N SER A 19 -9.56 24.58 27.29
CA SER A 19 -8.74 24.38 26.08
C SER A 19 -7.81 23.17 26.22
N LEU A 20 -7.19 22.99 27.39
CA LEU A 20 -6.34 21.85 27.68
C LEU A 20 -7.14 20.54 27.63
N VAL A 21 -8.32 20.50 28.23
CA VAL A 21 -9.22 19.34 28.17
C VAL A 21 -9.59 19.04 26.73
N GLY A 22 -10.00 20.05 25.95
CA GLY A 22 -10.32 19.88 24.53
C GLY A 22 -9.14 19.35 23.70
N PHE A 23 -7.93 19.84 23.98
CA PHE A 23 -6.72 19.37 23.33
C PHE A 23 -6.42 17.90 23.64
N VAL A 24 -6.49 17.50 24.92
CA VAL A 24 -6.27 16.11 25.33
C VAL A 24 -7.29 15.18 24.69
N PHE A 25 -8.57 15.54 24.66
CA PHE A 25 -9.59 14.77 23.96
C PHE A 25 -9.29 14.63 22.48
N LYS A 26 -8.95 15.73 21.81
CA LYS A 26 -8.61 15.71 20.38
C LYS A 26 -7.42 14.81 20.11
N LEU A 27 -6.39 14.86 20.95
CA LEU A 27 -5.21 14.01 20.82
C LEU A 27 -5.57 12.54 21.03
N ALA A 28 -6.36 12.21 22.05
CA ALA A 28 -6.81 10.85 22.32
C ALA A 28 -7.61 10.28 21.14
N PHE A 29 -8.58 11.04 20.62
CA PHE A 29 -9.38 10.61 19.45
C PHE A 29 -8.54 10.52 18.18
N ALA A 30 -7.55 11.40 17.99
CA ALA A 30 -6.63 11.30 16.85
C ALA A 30 -5.81 10.01 16.92
N VAL A 31 -5.31 9.63 18.10
CA VAL A 31 -4.55 8.38 18.28
C VAL A 31 -5.47 7.16 18.08
N VAL A 32 -6.62 7.12 18.75
CA VAL A 32 -7.56 5.99 18.64
C VAL A 32 -8.08 5.85 17.21
N GLY A 33 -8.54 6.95 16.61
CA GLY A 33 -9.01 6.97 15.23
C GLY A 33 -7.90 6.62 14.23
N GLY A 34 -6.67 7.07 14.48
CA GLY A 34 -5.50 6.71 13.67
C GLY A 34 -5.19 5.21 13.72
N VAL A 35 -5.19 4.60 14.90
CA VAL A 35 -4.96 3.15 15.06
C VAL A 35 -6.08 2.34 14.41
N ILE A 36 -7.34 2.70 14.66
CA ILE A 36 -8.49 2.03 14.02
C ILE A 36 -8.41 2.19 12.50
N GLY A 37 -8.09 3.39 12.01
CA GLY A 37 -7.91 3.67 10.59
C GLY A 37 -6.79 2.87 9.95
N LEU A 38 -5.65 2.71 10.64
CA LEU A 38 -4.55 1.86 10.17
C LEU A 38 -4.97 0.40 10.09
N MET A 39 -5.62 -0.13 11.13
CA MET A 39 -6.09 -1.52 11.14
C MET A 39 -7.14 -1.77 10.05
N ALA A 40 -8.13 -0.88 9.93
CA ALA A 40 -9.14 -0.96 8.88
C ALA A 40 -8.52 -0.82 7.49
N GLY A 41 -7.54 0.07 7.33
CA GLY A 41 -6.78 0.24 6.08
C GLY A 41 -6.01 -1.02 5.70
N LEU A 42 -5.30 -1.65 6.64
CA LEU A 42 -4.59 -2.91 6.44
C LEU A 42 -5.55 -4.05 6.05
N LEU A 43 -6.67 -4.18 6.75
CA LEU A 43 -7.69 -5.17 6.43
C LEU A 43 -8.32 -4.90 5.07
N GLY A 44 -8.63 -3.65 4.76
CA GLY A 44 -9.15 -3.23 3.45
C GLY A 44 -8.17 -3.52 2.32
N LEU A 45 -6.87 -3.33 2.55
CA LEU A 45 -5.82 -3.63 1.57
C LEU A 45 -5.69 -5.14 1.35
N LEU A 46 -5.76 -5.94 2.42
CA LEU A 46 -5.77 -7.40 2.32
C LEU A 46 -6.98 -7.92 1.55
N VAL A 47 -8.18 -7.49 1.93
CA VAL A 47 -9.44 -7.89 1.28
C VAL A 47 -9.48 -7.40 -0.16
N GLY A 48 -9.08 -6.15 -0.39
CA GLY A 48 -8.97 -5.56 -1.72
C GLY A 48 -8.00 -6.32 -2.61
N ALA A 49 -6.84 -6.72 -2.09
CA ALA A 49 -5.86 -7.53 -2.81
C ALA A 49 -6.39 -8.92 -3.15
N LEU A 50 -7.11 -9.57 -2.23
CA LEU A 50 -7.75 -10.86 -2.49
C LEU A 50 -8.84 -10.75 -3.55
N ALA A 51 -9.68 -9.72 -3.48
CA ALA A 51 -10.68 -9.43 -4.50
C ALA A 51 -10.02 -9.14 -5.87
N LEU A 52 -8.93 -8.37 -5.87
CA LEU A 52 -8.14 -8.12 -7.07
C LEU A 52 -7.55 -9.40 -7.62
N LEU A 53 -7.07 -10.33 -6.79
CA LEU A 53 -6.54 -11.61 -7.25
C LEU A 53 -7.60 -12.46 -7.96
N LEU A 54 -8.83 -12.44 -7.47
CA LEU A 54 -9.99 -13.10 -8.11
C LEU A 54 -10.34 -12.47 -9.46
N VAL A 55 -10.26 -11.15 -9.57
CA VAL A 55 -10.66 -10.39 -10.77
C VAL A 55 -9.48 -10.19 -11.75
N ALA A 56 -8.24 -10.31 -11.28
CA ALA A 56 -7.01 -10.17 -12.03
C ALA A 56 -6.99 -10.96 -13.35
N PRO A 57 -7.39 -12.26 -13.41
CA PRO A 57 -7.40 -12.98 -14.69
C PRO A 57 -8.35 -12.34 -15.71
N VAL A 58 -9.50 -11.85 -15.28
CA VAL A 58 -10.47 -11.17 -16.15
C VAL A 58 -9.88 -9.86 -16.67
N VAL A 59 -9.23 -9.09 -15.79
CA VAL A 59 -8.56 -7.84 -16.16
C VAL A 59 -7.39 -8.10 -17.11
N LEU A 60 -6.60 -9.15 -16.88
CA LEU A 60 -5.49 -9.55 -17.73
C LEU A 60 -5.96 -9.92 -19.14
N LEU A 61 -7.07 -10.67 -19.25
CA LEU A 61 -7.70 -11.00 -20.52
C LEU A 61 -8.26 -9.75 -21.22
N ALA A 62 -8.86 -8.83 -20.47
CA ALA A 62 -9.33 -7.55 -21.02
C ALA A 62 -8.18 -6.68 -21.55
N LEU A 63 -7.00 -6.76 -20.92
CA LEU A 63 -5.78 -6.05 -21.32
C LEU A 63 -4.99 -6.77 -22.42
N LEU A 64 -5.40 -7.97 -22.84
CA LEU A 64 -4.72 -8.76 -23.87
C LEU A 64 -4.46 -7.98 -25.18
N PRO A 65 -5.38 -7.17 -25.73
CA PRO A 65 -5.14 -6.40 -26.94
C PRO A 65 -3.98 -5.41 -26.81
N VAL A 66 -3.82 -4.85 -25.61
CA VAL A 66 -2.74 -3.89 -25.29
C VAL A 66 -1.42 -4.61 -25.05
N MET A 67 -1.46 -5.81 -24.46
CA MET A 67 -0.28 -6.63 -24.17
C MET A 67 0.22 -7.42 -25.39
N LEU A 68 -0.63 -7.65 -26.38
CA LEU A 68 -0.35 -8.45 -27.59
C LEU A 68 0.96 -8.06 -28.31
N PRO A 69 1.25 -6.77 -28.56
CA PRO A 69 2.49 -6.36 -29.22
C PRO A 69 3.74 -6.75 -28.42
N VAL A 70 3.69 -6.59 -27.10
CA VAL A 70 4.82 -6.90 -26.19
C VAL A 70 5.02 -8.42 -26.10
N LEU A 71 3.91 -9.18 -25.98
CA LEU A 71 3.95 -10.64 -25.96
C LEU A 71 4.48 -11.22 -27.28
N ALA A 72 4.13 -10.61 -28.42
CA ALA A 72 4.63 -11.02 -29.73
C ALA A 72 6.15 -10.81 -29.84
N LEU A 73 6.66 -9.65 -29.39
CA LEU A 73 8.11 -9.38 -29.36
C LEU A 73 8.85 -10.35 -28.43
N GLY A 74 8.34 -10.57 -27.22
CA GLY A 74 8.93 -11.52 -26.26
C GLY A 74 8.95 -12.95 -26.80
N GLY A 75 7.85 -13.39 -27.43
CA GLY A 75 7.75 -14.68 -28.08
C GLY A 75 8.73 -14.84 -29.24
N LEU A 76 8.90 -13.80 -30.07
CA LEU A 76 9.87 -13.78 -31.15
C LEU A 76 11.31 -13.94 -30.64
N VAL A 77 11.70 -13.15 -29.63
CA VAL A 77 13.04 -13.25 -29.03
C VAL A 77 13.28 -14.64 -28.45
N TRP A 78 12.30 -15.20 -27.74
CA TRP A 78 12.41 -16.54 -27.18
C TRP A 78 12.61 -17.60 -28.27
N LEU A 79 11.87 -17.50 -29.38
CA LEU A 79 11.95 -18.44 -30.49
C LEU A 79 13.33 -18.39 -31.15
N VAL A 80 13.88 -17.18 -31.36
CA VAL A 80 15.24 -16.98 -31.88
C VAL A 80 16.29 -17.57 -30.95
N VAL A 81 16.20 -17.29 -29.65
CA VAL A 81 17.15 -17.82 -28.66
C VAL A 81 17.08 -19.34 -28.63
N ARG A 82 15.88 -19.91 -28.62
CA ARG A 82 15.68 -21.37 -28.59
C ARG A 82 16.20 -22.04 -29.86
N ALA A 83 15.95 -21.46 -31.03
CA ALA A 83 16.47 -21.96 -32.30
C ALA A 83 18.00 -21.87 -32.38
N SER A 84 18.60 -20.86 -31.74
CA SER A 84 20.04 -20.64 -31.72
C SER A 84 20.79 -21.56 -30.74
N ARG A 85 20.11 -22.19 -29.77
CA ARG A 85 20.74 -23.13 -28.83
C ARG A 85 20.98 -24.48 -29.53
N ARG A 86 22.21 -24.71 -29.98
CA ARG A 86 22.65 -26.05 -30.41
C ARG A 86 22.72 -27.01 -29.21
N PRO A 87 22.37 -28.30 -29.37
CA PRO A 87 22.58 -29.29 -28.32
C PRO A 87 24.07 -29.38 -28.01
N THR A 88 24.45 -29.14 -26.76
CA THR A 88 25.82 -29.37 -26.30
C THR A 88 26.06 -30.88 -26.30
N PRO A 89 27.04 -31.40 -27.05
CA PRO A 89 27.38 -32.83 -26.99
C PRO A 89 27.78 -33.15 -25.55
N VAL A 90 27.10 -34.11 -24.92
CA VAL A 90 27.52 -34.64 -23.62
C VAL A 90 28.84 -35.37 -23.86
N PRO A 91 29.95 -34.96 -23.23
CA PRO A 91 31.18 -35.73 -23.34
C PRO A 91 30.97 -37.08 -22.66
N VAL A 92 30.91 -38.14 -23.46
CA VAL A 92 30.98 -39.51 -22.93
C VAL A 92 32.39 -39.69 -22.40
N ASN A 93 32.52 -39.68 -21.07
CA ASN A 93 33.78 -40.02 -20.40
C ASN A 93 34.02 -41.53 -20.57
N ALA A 94 34.67 -41.92 -21.64
CA ALA A 94 35.16 -43.28 -21.83
C ALA A 94 36.36 -43.49 -20.89
N GLY A 95 36.06 -43.95 -19.67
CA GLY A 95 37.06 -44.25 -18.66
C GLY A 95 38.11 -45.23 -19.17
N ARG A 96 39.38 -44.87 -18.94
CA ARG A 96 40.52 -45.78 -18.83
C ARG A 96 41.17 -45.54 -17.48
#